data_AF-A0AAE9HZK4-F1
#
_entry.id   AF-A0AAE9HZK4-F1
#
_cell.length_a   1.000
_cell.length_b   1.000
_cell.length_c   1.000
_cell.angle_alpha   90.00
_cell.angle_beta   90.00
_cell.angle_gamma   90.00
#
_symmetry.space_group_name_H-M   'P 1'
#
loop_
_entity.id
_entity.type
_entity.pdbx_description
1 polymer ?
#
loop_
_entity_poly.entity_id
_entity_poly.type
_entity_poly.pdbx_seq_one_letter_code
_entity_poly.pdbx_strand_id
1 'polypeptide(L)' 'MIHELMPRAAVREQGAEAFRCGRSADDNPHWPPGTDAHIEWLAGFKDEQYRDFNPRAA' A
#
# COMPACT_ATOMS: atom_id res chain seq x y z
N MET A 1 -10.33 17.21 18.60
CA MET A 1 -10.61 16.40 17.40
C MET A 1 -9.37 15.59 17.10
N ILE A 2 -9.39 14.29 17.40
CA ILE A 2 -8.34 13.39 16.93
C ILE A 2 -8.76 13.08 15.49
N HIS A 3 -8.08 13.66 14.50
CA HIS A 3 -8.19 13.16 13.13
C HIS A 3 -7.83 11.68 13.21
N GLU A 4 -8.77 10.79 12.92
CA GLU A 4 -8.54 9.35 12.98
C GLU A 4 -7.33 9.04 12.10
N LEU A 5 -6.19 8.80 12.73
CA LEU A 5 -4.97 8.39 12.06
C LEU A 5 -5.29 7.01 11.50
N MET A 6 -5.55 6.92 10.19
CA MET A 6 -5.72 5.64 9.52
C MET A 6 -4.60 4.71 9.96
N PRO A 7 -4.93 3.53 10.52
CA PRO A 7 -3.91 2.60 10.96
C PRO A 7 -2.99 2.22 9.79
N ARG A 8 -1.68 2.10 10.06
CA ARG A 8 -0.68 1.69 9.06
C ARG A 8 -1.09 0.44 8.28
N ALA A 9 -1.73 -0.52 8.95
CA ALA A 9 -2.26 -1.73 8.32
C ALA A 9 -3.37 -1.45 7.29
N ALA A 10 -4.25 -0.48 7.56
CA ALA A 10 -5.31 -0.09 6.63
C ALA A 10 -4.73 0.61 5.39
N VAL A 11 -3.68 1.41 5.57
CA VAL A 11 -2.97 2.06 4.47
C VAL A 11 -2.21 1.04 3.61
N ARG A 12 -1.60 0.02 4.22
CA ARG A 12 -1.02 -1.13 3.50
C ARG A 12 -2.06 -1.86 2.66
N GLU A 13 -3.21 -2.19 3.24
CA GLU A 13 -4.28 -2.91 2.52
C GLU A 13 -4.78 -2.13 1.30
N GLN A 14 -4.89 -0.80 1.40
CA GLN A 14 -5.24 0.06 0.26
C GLN A 14 -4.24 -0.05 -0.89
N GLY A 15 -2.95 -0.15 -0.59
CA GLY A 15 -1.91 -0.38 -1.60
C GLY A 15 -2.04 -1.74 -2.28
N ALA A 16 -2.27 -2.80 -1.48
CA ALA A 16 -2.47 -4.15 -1.99
C ALA A 16 -3.74 -4.26 -2.86
N GLU A 17 -4.84 -3.61 -2.45
CA GLU A 17 -6.07 -3.51 -3.24
C GLU A 17 -5.83 -2.76 -4.56
N ALA A 18 -5.08 -1.65 -4.54
CA ALA A 18 -4.78 -0.91 -5.75
C ALA A 18 -4.05 -1.76 -6.80
N PHE A 19 -3.08 -2.60 -6.38
CA PHE A 19 -2.43 -3.55 -7.27
C PHE A 19 -3.42 -4.60 -7.81
N ARG A 20 -4.24 -5.21 -6.94
CA ARG A 20 -5.28 -6.18 -7.34
C ARG A 20 -6.29 -5.59 -8.34
N CYS A 21 -6.56 -4.29 -8.26
CA CYS A 21 -7.40 -3.56 -9.19
C CYS A 21 -6.68 -3.12 -10.48
N GLY A 22 -5.39 -3.43 -10.66
CA GLY A 22 -4.61 -3.09 -11.84
C GLY A 22 -4.20 -1.61 -11.93
N ARG A 23 -4.16 -0.89 -10.80
CA ARG A 23 -3.67 0.49 -10.75
C ARG A 23 -2.14 0.56 -10.79
N SER A 24 -1.60 1.75 -11.07
CA SER A 24 -0.16 2.01 -10.98
C SER A 24 0.25 2.38 -9.56
N ALA A 25 1.54 2.18 -9.23
CA ALA A 25 2.12 2.69 -7.99
C ALA A 25 2.12 4.23 -7.94
N ASP A 26 2.10 4.89 -9.10
CA ASP A 26 2.01 6.35 -9.20
C ASP A 26 0.61 6.88 -8.80
N ASP A 27 -0.40 6.01 -8.73
CA ASP A 27 -1.76 6.36 -8.28
C ASP A 27 -1.88 6.43 -6.75
N ASN A 28 -0.76 6.43 -6.02
CA ASN A 28 -0.75 6.53 -4.57
C ASN A 28 -1.41 7.86 -4.12
N PRO A 29 -2.54 7.82 -3.38
CA PRO A 29 -3.26 9.02 -2.97
C PRO A 29 -2.54 9.80 -1.85
N HIS A 30 -1.53 9.21 -1.21
CA HIS A 30 -0.80 9.82 -0.11
C HIS A 30 0.39 10.63 -0.65
N TRP A 31 0.16 11.93 -0.84
CA TRP A 31 1.18 12.92 -1.18
C TRP A 31 1.42 13.85 0.02
N PRO A 32 2.65 14.32 0.28
CA PRO A 32 3.86 14.12 -0.51
C PRO A 32 4.51 12.73 -0.31
N PRO A 33 5.43 12.33 -1.22
CA PRO A 33 6.28 11.16 -1.04
C PRO A 33 7.10 11.27 0.25
N GLY A 34 7.39 10.12 0.84
CA GLY A 34 8.21 10.05 2.07
C GLY A 34 7.43 10.26 3.37
N THR A 35 6.12 10.52 3.31
CA THR A 35 5.25 10.40 4.50
C THR A 35 5.06 8.94 4.86
N ASP A 36 4.79 8.66 6.15
CA ASP A 36 4.50 7.29 6.61
C ASP A 36 3.36 6.66 5.80
N ALA A 37 2.29 7.42 5.51
CA ALA A 37 1.17 6.91 4.73
C ALA A 37 1.59 6.56 3.29
N HIS A 38 2.41 7.38 2.64
CA HIS A 38 2.94 7.09 1.32
C HIS A 38 3.78 5.80 1.30
N ILE A 39 4.66 5.66 2.28
CA ILE A 39 5.56 4.50 2.41
C ILE A 39 4.77 3.22 2.67
N GLU A 40 3.79 3.26 3.58
CA GLU A 40 3.00 2.10 3.94
C GLU A 40 2.08 1.65 2.79
N TRP A 41 1.51 2.59 2.05
CA TRP A 41 0.72 2.27 0.87
C TRP A 41 1.58 1.60 -0.20
N LEU A 42 2.76 2.16 -0.49
CA LEU A 42 3.71 1.55 -1.44
C LEU A 42 4.18 0.18 -0.99
N ALA A 43 4.40 -0.02 0.31
CA ALA A 43 4.77 -1.33 0.84
C ALA A 43 3.69 -2.38 0.53
N GLY A 44 2.42 -2.08 0.82
CA GLY A 44 1.32 -3.00 0.50
C GLY A 44 1.16 -3.27 -1.00
N PHE A 45 1.30 -2.24 -1.84
CA PHE A 45 1.28 -2.40 -3.29
C PHE A 45 2.40 -3.33 -3.78
N LYS A 46 3.63 -3.15 -3.28
CA LYS A 46 4.79 -3.94 -3.68
C LYS A 46 4.74 -5.37 -3.14
N ASP A 47 4.30 -5.54 -1.90
CA ASP A 47 4.13 -6.87 -1.30
C ASP A 47 3.16 -7.71 -2.14
N GLU A 48 2.02 -7.14 -2.55
CA GLU A 48 1.06 -7.82 -3.41
C GLU A 48 1.62 -8.04 -4.83
N GLN A 49 2.35 -7.06 -5.39
CA GLN A 49 3.03 -7.18 -6.68
C GLN A 49 4.02 -8.36 -6.74
N TYR A 50 4.72 -8.63 -5.63
CA TYR A 50 5.72 -9.69 -5.55
C TYR A 50 5.21 -10.99 -4.90
N ARG A 51 3.94 -11.07 -4.52
CA ARG A 51 3.35 -12.24 -3.86
C ARG A 51 3.48 -13.51 -4.69
N ASP A 52 3.21 -13.41 -6.00
CA ASP A 52 3.31 -14.55 -6.94
C ASP A 52 4.75 -14.89 -7.33
N PHE A 53 5.70 -13.99 -7.08
CA PHE A 53 7.13 -14.24 -7.31
C PHE A 53 7.81 -14.97 -6.15
N ASN A 54 7.14 -15.11 -5.00
CA ASN A 54 7.70 -15.77 -3.82
C ASN A 54 6.91 -17.04 -3.46
N PRO A 55 7.31 -18.23 -3.97
CA PRO A 55 6.61 -19.49 -3.73
C PRO A 55 6.65 -19.99 -2.27
N ARG A 56 7.15 -19.20 -1.32
CA ARG A 56 7.15 -19.48 0.13
C ARG A 56 6.03 -18.79 0.92
N ALA A 57 5.18 -17.99 0.26
CA ALA A 57 4.12 -17.23 0.89
C ALA A 57 2.72 -17.88 0.80
N ALA A 58 2.64 -19.13 0.32
CA ALA A 58 1.43 -19.95 0.26
C ALA A 58 1.38 -20.97 1.40
#